data_AF-A0A376U3P8-F1
#
_entry.id   AF-A0A376U3P8-F1
#
_cell.length_a   1.000
_cell.length_b   1.000
_cell.length_c   1.000
_cell.angle_alpha   90.00
_cell.angle_beta   90.00
_cell.angle_gamma   90.00
#
_symmetry.space_group_name_H-M   'P 1'
#
loop_
_entity.id
_entity.type
_entity.pdbx_description
1 polymer ?
#
loop_
_entity_poly.entity_id
_entity_poly.type
_entity_poly.pdbx_seq_one_letter_code
_entity_poly.pdbx_strand_id
1 'polypeptide(L)'
;MKFDKPAGENPIDQLKVVGRPHDRIDGPLKTTGTARYAYEWHEEAPTPPMAISSVPPLPKDASPPLIRTPRKKRRAYWLSLPPVTPGHSAKATKTPPDC
;
A
#
# COMPACT_ATOMS: atom_id res chain seq x y z
N MET A 1 -16.23 -9.20 -16.81
CA MET A 1 -17.10 -9.53 -17.97
C MET A 1 -16.31 -9.34 -19.25
N LYS A 2 -16.53 -10.17 -20.27
CA LYS A 2 -15.85 -10.04 -21.56
C LYS A 2 -16.85 -9.53 -22.61
N PHE A 3 -16.54 -8.41 -23.24
CA PHE A 3 -17.40 -7.70 -24.19
C PHE A 3 -16.80 -7.81 -25.60
N ASP A 4 -17.06 -8.93 -26.28
CA ASP A 4 -16.52 -9.20 -27.62
C ASP A 4 -17.50 -8.82 -28.74
N LYS A 5 -18.76 -8.48 -28.42
CA LYS A 5 -19.82 -8.10 -29.36
C LYS A 5 -20.28 -6.67 -29.08
N PRO A 6 -20.74 -5.92 -30.11
CA PRO A 6 -21.30 -4.59 -29.90
C PRO A 6 -22.48 -4.68 -28.92
N ALA A 7 -22.62 -3.63 -28.11
CA ALA A 7 -23.71 -3.53 -27.15
C ALA A 7 -25.04 -3.39 -27.90
N GLY A 8 -25.99 -4.30 -27.64
CA GLY A 8 -27.38 -4.19 -28.08
C GLY A 8 -28.17 -3.23 -27.20
N GLU A 9 -29.50 -3.35 -27.17
CA GLU A 9 -30.33 -2.58 -26.25
C GLU A 9 -30.07 -3.02 -24.80
N ASN A 10 -29.66 -2.07 -23.95
CA ASN A 10 -29.32 -2.33 -22.56
C ASN A 10 -30.25 -1.55 -21.61
N PRO A 11 -30.48 -2.05 -20.39
CA PRO A 11 -31.26 -1.33 -19.38
C PRO A 11 -30.73 0.06 -19.02
N ILE A 12 -29.45 0.35 -19.32
CA ILE A 12 -28.80 1.64 -19.10
C ILE A 12 -29.37 2.71 -20.04
N ASP A 13 -29.81 2.32 -21.24
CA ASP A 13 -30.35 3.22 -22.26
C ASP A 13 -31.69 3.86 -21.83
N GLN A 14 -32.32 3.34 -20.77
CA GLN A 14 -33.52 3.92 -20.17
C GLN A 14 -33.25 5.24 -19.43
N LEU A 15 -31.98 5.58 -19.15
CA LEU A 15 -31.53 6.84 -18.52
C LEU A 15 -32.31 7.23 -17.24
N LYS A 16 -32.77 6.23 -16.49
CA LYS A 16 -33.56 6.42 -15.26
C LYS A 16 -32.71 6.96 -14.10
N VAL A 17 -31.46 6.49 -14.00
CA VAL A 17 -30.51 6.83 -12.93
C VAL A 17 -29.16 7.21 -13.53
N VAL A 18 -28.64 6.37 -14.42
CA VAL A 18 -27.41 6.68 -15.17
C VAL A 18 -27.67 7.84 -16.12
N GLY A 19 -26.78 8.84 -16.12
CA GLY A 19 -26.88 10.04 -16.97
C GLY A 19 -27.53 11.26 -16.31
N ARG A 20 -28.04 11.14 -15.07
CA ARG A 20 -28.57 12.27 -14.30
C ARG A 20 -27.55 12.78 -13.26
N PRO A 21 -27.50 14.09 -12.96
CA PRO A 21 -26.62 14.62 -11.93
C PRO A 21 -27.18 14.29 -10.55
N HIS A 22 -26.69 13.19 -9.97
CA HIS A 22 -27.01 12.78 -8.61
C HIS A 22 -25.94 13.29 -7.63
N ASP A 23 -26.37 13.60 -6.42
CA ASP A 23 -25.45 13.89 -5.34
C ASP A 23 -24.58 12.67 -5.02
N ARG A 24 -23.36 12.96 -4.57
CA ARG A 24 -22.43 11.94 -4.11
C ARG A 24 -22.98 11.29 -2.85
N ILE A 25 -23.14 9.97 -2.90
CA ILE A 25 -23.61 9.16 -1.75
C ILE A 25 -22.66 9.35 -0.54
N ASP A 26 -21.37 9.47 -0.80
CA ASP A 26 -20.33 9.71 0.20
C ASP A 26 -20.15 11.21 0.54
N GLY A 27 -20.89 12.10 -0.13
CA GLY A 27 -20.80 13.54 0.01
C GLY A 27 -21.03 14.02 1.44
N PRO A 28 -22.16 13.68 2.09
CA PRO A 28 -22.44 14.10 3.47
C PRO A 28 -21.34 13.66 4.43
N LEU A 29 -20.89 12.41 4.35
CA LEU A 29 -19.84 11.89 5.25
C LEU A 29 -18.53 12.66 5.09
N LYS A 30 -18.16 13.01 3.86
CA LYS A 30 -16.91 13.72 3.57
C LYS A 30 -16.94 15.19 3.95
N THR A 31 -18.10 15.84 3.87
CA THR A 31 -18.23 17.28 4.20
C THR A 31 -18.46 17.53 5.69
N THR A 32 -19.00 16.56 6.43
CA THR A 32 -19.22 16.67 7.88
C THR A 32 -18.07 16.10 8.73
N GLY A 33 -17.01 15.59 8.11
CA GLY A 33 -15.86 15.00 8.81
C GLY A 33 -16.19 13.64 9.45
N THR A 34 -17.23 12.95 8.98
CA THR A 34 -17.64 11.63 9.49
C THR A 34 -17.08 10.49 8.63
N ALA A 35 -16.58 10.78 7.43
CA ALA A 35 -15.88 9.83 6.59
C ALA A 35 -14.51 9.49 7.22
N ARG A 36 -14.40 8.29 7.77
CA ARG A 36 -13.22 7.82 8.51
C ARG A 36 -12.05 7.49 7.57
N TYR A 37 -10.90 8.11 7.80
CA TYR A 37 -9.65 7.80 7.09
C TYR A 37 -8.78 6.80 7.84
N ALA A 38 -7.72 6.32 7.19
CA ALA A 38 -6.89 5.21 7.69
C ALA A 38 -6.37 5.40 9.13
N TYR A 39 -6.07 6.63 9.54
CA TYR A 39 -5.57 6.91 10.89
C TYR A 39 -6.67 6.97 11.96
N GLU A 40 -7.89 7.29 11.57
CA GLU A 40 -8.94 7.70 12.50
C GLU A 40 -9.66 6.50 13.12
N TRP A 41 -9.29 5.25 12.80
CA TRP A 41 -9.89 3.98 13.28
C TRP A 41 -9.62 3.65 14.76
N HIS A 42 -9.84 4.60 15.65
CA HIS A 42 -9.66 4.48 17.10
C HIS A 42 -10.59 3.47 17.81
N GLU A 43 -11.80 3.21 17.30
CA GLU A 43 -12.73 2.25 17.94
C GLU A 43 -12.29 0.79 17.71
N GLU A 44 -11.74 0.48 16.53
CA GLU A 44 -11.30 -0.88 16.16
C GLU A 44 -10.00 -1.26 16.88
N ALA A 45 -9.14 -0.28 17.13
CA ALA A 45 -7.89 -0.46 17.86
C ALA A 45 -7.67 0.73 18.82
N PRO A 46 -8.09 0.63 20.09
CA PRO A 46 -7.99 1.72 21.06
C PRO A 46 -6.55 2.14 21.41
N THR A 47 -5.57 1.22 21.30
CA THR A 47 -4.15 1.49 21.53
C THR A 47 -3.30 1.01 20.35
N PRO A 48 -3.40 1.65 19.16
CA PRO A 48 -2.67 1.21 17.99
C PRO A 48 -1.19 1.63 18.11
N PRO A 49 -0.22 0.75 17.76
CA PRO A 49 1.18 1.13 17.76
C PRO A 49 1.47 2.11 16.63
N MET A 50 2.06 3.25 16.98
CA MET A 50 2.47 4.27 16.02
C MET A 50 3.85 3.96 15.47
N ALA A 51 3.94 3.70 14.16
CA ALA A 51 5.21 3.50 13.47
C ALA A 51 5.53 4.72 12.60
N ILE A 52 6.73 5.29 12.78
CA ILE A 52 7.27 6.33 11.89
C ILE A 52 8.34 5.66 11.04
N SER A 53 8.15 5.63 9.72
CA SER A 53 9.19 5.16 8.81
C SER A 53 10.36 6.14 8.84
N SER A 54 11.56 5.67 9.22
CA SER A 54 12.78 6.46 9.04
C SER A 54 13.11 6.55 7.55
N VAL A 55 13.31 7.76 7.04
CA VAL A 55 13.85 7.96 5.68
C VAL A 55 15.30 7.46 5.70
N PRO A 56 15.71 6.56 4.78
CA PRO A 56 17.09 6.13 4.71
C PRO A 56 18.00 7.33 4.41
N PRO A 57 19.20 7.42 5.03
CA PRO A 57 20.14 8.47 4.71
C PRO A 57 20.56 8.40 3.24
N LEU A 58 20.78 9.57 2.64
CA LEU A 58 21.35 9.69 1.29
C LEU A 58 22.64 8.85 1.17
N PRO A 59 22.93 8.30 -0.03
CA PRO A 59 24.11 7.48 -0.26
C PRO A 59 25.40 8.22 0.13
N LYS A 60 26.32 7.50 0.79
CA LYS A 60 27.53 8.03 1.42
C LYS A 60 28.59 8.56 0.45
N ASP A 61 28.38 8.44 -0.86
CA ASP A 61 29.33 8.89 -1.88
C ASP A 61 29.37 10.42 -2.04
N ALA A 62 28.50 11.14 -1.31
CA ALA A 62 28.62 12.58 -1.09
C ALA A 62 29.16 12.85 0.33
N SER A 63 30.47 12.78 0.57
CA SER A 63 31.07 13.33 1.80
C SER A 63 32.57 13.69 1.68
N PRO A 64 32.98 14.96 1.98
CA PRO A 64 34.36 15.36 2.29
C PRO A 64 34.88 14.82 3.65
N PRO A 65 36.21 14.90 3.95
CA PRO A 65 36.89 13.93 4.83
C PRO A 65 36.59 14.01 6.35
N LEU A 66 36.74 12.83 6.96
CA LEU A 66 36.41 12.43 8.34
C LEU A 66 37.08 13.24 9.47
N ILE A 67 36.29 13.58 10.50
CA ILE A 67 36.78 13.74 11.88
C ILE A 67 36.15 12.63 12.73
N ARG A 68 36.99 11.76 13.33
CA ARG A 68 36.57 10.63 14.17
C ARG A 68 36.46 11.06 15.64
N THR A 69 35.27 11.00 16.23
CA THR A 69 35.07 11.06 17.68
C THR A 69 34.57 9.70 18.21
N PRO A 70 34.97 9.28 19.44
CA PRO A 70 34.61 7.96 19.96
C PRO A 70 33.17 7.94 20.48
N ARG A 71 32.33 7.04 19.95
CA ARG A 71 30.92 6.91 20.33
C ARG A 71 30.72 5.87 21.43
N LYS A 72 30.21 6.32 22.59
CA LYS A 72 29.83 5.50 23.76
C LYS A 72 28.67 4.55 23.39
N LYS A 73 28.88 3.23 23.49
CA LYS A 73 27.85 2.20 23.22
C LYS A 73 26.73 2.28 24.25
N ARG A 74 25.55 2.77 23.86
CA ARG A 74 24.29 2.50 24.56
C ARG A 74 23.62 1.30 23.90
N ARG A 75 23.35 0.24 24.67
CA ARG A 75 22.51 -0.89 24.24
C ARG A 75 21.07 -0.37 24.11
N ALA A 76 20.51 -0.44 22.91
CA ALA A 76 19.09 -0.23 22.67
C ALA A 76 18.54 -1.52 22.05
N TYR A 77 17.57 -2.13 22.70
CA TYR A 77 16.78 -3.22 22.11
C TYR A 77 15.71 -2.57 21.24
N TRP A 78 15.75 -2.83 19.93
CA TRP A 78 14.70 -2.49 18.97
C TRP A 78 14.25 -3.79 18.30
N LEU A 79 12.97 -4.12 18.39
CA LEU A 79 12.37 -5.16 17.56
C LEU A 79 12.24 -4.60 16.13
N SER A 80 13.27 -4.78 15.32
CA SER A 80 13.21 -4.49 13.88
C SER A 80 12.53 -5.65 13.17
N LEU A 81 11.43 -5.40 12.45
CA LEU A 81 10.90 -6.39 11.51
C LEU A 81 11.97 -6.66 10.43
N PRO A 82 12.41 -7.91 10.21
CA PRO A 82 13.36 -8.22 9.16
C PRO A 82 12.70 -8.00 7.78
N PRO A 83 13.45 -7.51 6.77
CA PRO A 83 12.92 -7.42 5.42
C PRO A 83 12.63 -8.83 4.89
N VAL A 84 11.38 -9.08 4.48
CA VAL A 84 10.99 -10.32 3.79
C VAL A 84 11.66 -10.31 2.41
N THR A 85 12.64 -11.18 2.19
CA THR A 85 13.25 -11.39 0.88
C THR A 85 12.26 -12.14 -0.02
N PRO A 86 11.95 -11.64 -1.23
CA PRO A 86 11.15 -12.40 -2.20
C PRO A 86 11.95 -13.64 -2.63
N GLY A 87 11.39 -14.82 -2.36
CA GLY A 87 11.96 -16.10 -2.73
C GLY A 87 12.23 -16.18 -4.24
N HIS A 88 13.46 -16.56 -4.58
CA HIS A 88 13.83 -16.85 -5.95
C HIS A 88 12.99 -18.02 -6.49
N SER A 89 12.38 -17.75 -7.64
CA SER A 89 11.58 -18.65 -8.46
C SER A 89 12.26 -20.01 -8.71
N ALA A 90 11.49 -21.07 -8.52
CA ALA A 90 11.87 -22.44 -8.79
C ALA A 90 12.28 -22.64 -10.27
N LYS A 91 13.51 -23.09 -10.53
CA LYS A 91 13.85 -23.76 -11.78
C LYS A 91 13.59 -25.25 -11.62
N ALA A 92 12.41 -25.69 -12.07
CA ALA A 92 12.13 -27.10 -12.28
C ALA A 92 12.92 -27.62 -13.49
N THR A 93 14.01 -28.33 -13.24
CA THR A 93 14.62 -29.23 -14.22
C THR A 93 13.92 -30.58 -14.13
N LYS A 94 13.12 -30.93 -15.14
CA LYS A 94 12.85 -32.33 -15.45
C LYS A 94 12.77 -32.51 -16.97
N THR A 95 13.83 -33.10 -17.48
CA THR A 95 14.02 -33.65 -18.82
C THR A 95 12.89 -34.63 -19.17
N PRO A 96 12.33 -34.62 -20.39
CA PRO A 96 11.40 -35.66 -20.83
C PRO A 96 12.18 -36.91 -21.26
N PRO A 97 11.68 -38.12 -20.95
CA PRO A 97 11.95 -39.29 -21.77
C PRO A 97 10.75 -39.60 -22.67
N ASP A 98 11.04 -39.77 -23.96
CA ASP A 98 10.19 -40.44 -24.94
C ASP A 98 9.73 -41.82 -24.45
N CYS A 99 8.42 -42.06 -24.53
CA CYS A 99 7.70 -43.26 -25.01
C CYS A 99 6.21 -43.14 -24.67
#